data_AF-A0A2V6G9Q7-F1
#
_entry.id   AF-A0A2V6G9Q7-F1
#
_cell.length_a   1.000
_cell.length_b   1.000
_cell.length_c   1.000
_cell.angle_alpha   90.00
_cell.angle_beta   90.00
_cell.angle_gamma   90.00
#
_symmetry.space_group_name_H-M   'P 1'
#
loop_
_entity.id
_entity.type
_entity.pdbx_description
1 polymer ?
#
loop_
_entity_poly.entity_id
_entity_poly.type
_entity_poly.pdbx_seq_one_letter_code
_entity_poly.pdbx_strand_id
1 'polypeptide(L)' 'MKPTASYIVCSVQRSGTHLLGSILRSTSVAGRPGEYFLCKRGETWEKRWDSPSRAAYLERVFRQANLFPTNGSNAA' A
#
# COMPACT_ATOMS: atom_id res chain seq x y z
N MET A 1 1.61 -25.20 1.11
CA MET A 1 2.87 -24.50 0.77
C MET A 1 2.79 -23.07 1.30
N LYS A 2 3.83 -22.56 1.97
CA LYS A 2 3.86 -21.16 2.43
C LYS A 2 4.44 -20.29 1.30
N PRO A 3 3.81 -19.18 0.91
CA PRO A 3 4.37 -18.29 -0.11
C PRO A 3 5.73 -17.75 0.34
N THR A 4 6.74 -17.81 -0.53
CA THR A 4 8.10 -17.30 -0.26
C THR A 4 8.34 -15.91 -0.85
N ALA A 5 7.49 -15.47 -1.79
CA ALA A 5 7.59 -14.16 -2.44
C ALA A 5 6.20 -13.55 -2.67
N SER A 6 6.17 -12.22 -2.77
CA SER A 6 4.96 -11.41 -3.05
C SER A 6 5.32 -10.21 -3.92
N TYR A 7 4.35 -9.68 -4.66
CA TYR A 7 4.54 -8.50 -5.51
C TYR A 7 3.35 -7.53 -5.37
N ILE A 8 3.60 -6.27 -5.70
CA ILE A 8 2.59 -5.20 -5.79
C ILE A 8 2.66 -4.61 -7.19
N VAL A 9 1.50 -4.45 -7.83
CA VAL A 9 1.40 -3.75 -9.12
C VAL A 9 1.02 -2.30 -8.83
N CYS A 10 1.98 -1.39 -8.96
CA CYS A 10 1.75 0.06 -8.83
C CYS A 10 1.30 0.62 -10.17
N SER A 11 0.08 1.17 -10.22
CA SER A 11 -0.44 1.84 -11.41
C SER A 11 -1.61 2.76 -11.06
N VAL A 12 -2.20 3.38 -12.08
CA VAL A 12 -3.40 4.22 -12.00
C VAL A 12 -4.62 3.51 -12.58
N GLN A 13 -5.83 4.00 -12.28
CA GLN A 13 -7.06 3.43 -12.84
C GLN A 13 -7.05 3.48 -14.37
N ARG A 14 -7.63 2.45 -15.01
CA ARG A 14 -7.77 2.33 -16.47
C ARG A 14 -6.45 2.25 -17.27
N SER A 15 -5.37 1.84 -16.63
CA SER A 15 -4.05 1.61 -17.24
C SER A 15 -3.82 0.19 -17.79
N GLY A 16 -4.85 -0.67 -17.80
CA GLY A 16 -4.72 -2.07 -18.20
C GLY A 16 -4.30 -3.03 -17.08
N THR A 17 -4.13 -2.58 -15.84
CA THR A 17 -3.80 -3.44 -14.69
C THR A 17 -4.81 -4.55 -14.43
N HIS A 18 -6.09 -4.34 -14.74
CA HIS A 18 -7.09 -5.40 -14.64
C HIS A 18 -6.84 -6.52 -15.66
N LEU A 19 -6.42 -6.18 -16.89
CA LEU A 19 -6.05 -7.18 -17.90
C LEU A 19 -4.79 -7.95 -17.48
N LEU A 20 -3.75 -7.23 -17.06
CA LEU A 20 -2.53 -7.83 -16.52
C LEU A 20 -2.83 -8.77 -15.35
N GLY A 21 -3.65 -8.32 -14.39
CA GLY A 21 -4.05 -9.12 -13.24
C GLY A 21 -4.80 -10.40 -13.61
N SER A 22 -5.66 -10.35 -14.64
CA SER A 22 -6.36 -11.53 -15.15
C SER A 22 -5.39 -12.55 -15.77
N ILE A 23 -4.40 -12.09 -16.54
CA ILE A 23 -3.37 -12.97 -17.13
C ILE A 23 -2.50 -13.58 -16.02
N LEU A 24 -2.01 -12.80 -15.07
CA LEU A 24 -1.22 -13.31 -13.94
C LEU A 24 -2.01 -14.37 -13.15
N ARG A 25 -3.29 -14.11 -12.89
CA ARG A 25 -4.17 -15.07 -12.22
C ARG A 25 -4.33 -16.38 -12.99
N SER A 26 -4.45 -16.32 -14.33
CA SER A 26 -4.65 -17.53 -15.14
C SER A 26 -3.43 -18.45 -15.15
N THR A 27 -2.23 -17.92 -14.87
CA THR A 27 -1.00 -18.74 -14.79
C THR A 27 -0.97 -19.71 -13.60
N SER A 28 -1.83 -19.52 -12.59
CA SER A 28 -1.81 -20.25 -11.30
C SER A 28 -0.54 -20.14 -10.45
N VAL A 29 0.57 -19.59 -10.99
CA VAL A 29 1.85 -19.43 -10.28
C VAL A 29 2.05 -18.03 -9.69
N ALA A 30 1.39 -17.01 -10.26
CA ALA A 30 1.49 -15.62 -9.81
C ALA A 30 0.38 -15.21 -8.81
N GLY A 31 -0.31 -16.18 -8.21
CA GLY A 31 -1.34 -15.92 -7.21
C GLY A 31 -2.58 -15.23 -7.78
N ARG A 32 -3.16 -14.30 -7.02
CA ARG A 32 -4.49 -13.72 -7.27
C ARG A 32 -4.46 -12.19 -7.17
N PRO A 33 -3.74 -11.46 -8.04
CA PRO A 33 -3.60 -9.99 -7.93
C PRO A 33 -4.96 -9.29 -8.03
N GLY A 34 -5.17 -8.24 -7.24
CA GLY A 34 -6.43 -7.49 -7.19
C GLY A 34 -6.29 -6.21 -6.38
N GLU A 35 -7.36 -5.43 -6.29
CA GLU A 35 -7.37 -4.10 -5.65
C GLU A 35 -7.61 -4.18 -4.14
N TYR A 36 -6.81 -4.98 -3.42
CA TYR A 36 -6.98 -5.24 -1.98
C TYR A 36 -6.80 -4.01 -1.08
N PHE A 37 -6.04 -3.03 -1.58
CA PHE A 37 -5.81 -1.80 -0.85
C PHE A 37 -6.95 -0.82 -1.03
N LEU A 38 -7.76 -0.89 -2.09
CA LEU A 38 -8.83 0.06 -2.37
C LEU A 38 -9.81 0.15 -1.19
N CYS A 39 -10.18 1.36 -0.82
CA CYS A 39 -11.15 1.62 0.25
C CYS A 39 -12.49 0.95 -0.05
N LYS A 40 -13.23 0.49 0.98
CA LYS A 40 -14.56 -0.08 0.78
C LYS A 40 -15.49 1.00 0.22
N ARG A 41 -16.51 0.58 -0.55
CA ARG A 41 -17.53 1.49 -1.06
C ARG A 41 -18.20 2.21 0.13
N GLY A 42 -18.17 3.54 0.11
CA GLY A 42 -18.72 4.39 1.19
C GLY A 42 -17.78 4.64 2.37
N GLU A 43 -16.54 4.16 2.31
CA GLU A 43 -15.50 4.43 3.31
C GLU A 43 -14.48 5.45 2.75
N THR A 44 -14.04 6.39 3.57
CA THR A 44 -12.93 7.29 3.23
C THR A 44 -11.60 6.70 3.70
N TRP A 45 -10.49 7.11 3.08
CA TRP A 45 -9.18 6.63 3.50
C TRP A 45 -8.84 7.02 4.92
N GLU A 46 -9.25 8.22 5.33
CA GLU A 46 -9.16 8.74 6.70
C GLU A 46 -9.80 7.78 7.70
N LYS A 47 -11.02 7.30 7.39
CA LYS A 47 -11.73 6.33 8.23
C LYS A 47 -11.00 4.99 8.28
N ARG A 48 -10.54 4.47 7.13
CA ARG A 48 -9.82 3.19 7.05
C ARG A 48 -8.49 3.22 7.79
N TRP A 49 -7.79 4.35 7.75
CA TRP A 49 -6.49 4.53 8.39
C TRP A 49 -6.59 4.92 9.85
N ASP A 50 -7.79 5.20 10.37
CA ASP A 50 -8.01 5.82 11.67
C ASP A 50 -7.13 7.07 11.82
N SER A 51 -7.27 8.00 10.86
CA SER A 51 -6.43 9.20 10.76
C SER A 51 -7.26 10.39 10.31
N PRO A 52 -7.06 11.58 10.89
CA PRO A 52 -7.84 12.77 10.53
C PRO A 52 -7.52 13.30 9.12
N SER A 53 -6.39 12.92 8.54
CA SER A 53 -6.01 13.27 7.17
C SER A 53 -4.97 12.30 6.61
N ARG A 54 -4.76 12.34 5.29
CA ARG A 54 -3.64 11.67 4.63
C ARG A 54 -2.27 12.13 5.15
N ALA A 55 -2.09 13.42 5.42
CA ALA A 55 -0.82 13.97 5.91
C ALA A 55 -0.47 13.39 7.30
N ALA A 56 -1.43 13.39 8.23
CA ALA A 56 -1.25 12.82 9.56
C ALA A 56 -0.96 11.31 9.51
N TYR A 57 -1.60 10.59 8.58
CA TYR A 57 -1.32 9.18 8.35
C TYR A 57 0.12 8.94 7.90
N LEU A 58 0.58 9.67 6.88
CA LEU A 58 1.95 9.54 6.37
C LEU A 58 2.99 9.90 7.42
N GLU A 59 2.76 10.96 8.22
CA GLU A 59 3.64 11.33 9.32
C GLU A 59 3.71 10.22 10.40
N ARG A 60 2.59 9.57 10.73
CA ARG A 60 2.62 8.42 11.64
C ARG A 60 3.42 7.25 11.07
N VAL A 61 3.21 6.92 9.79
CA VAL A 61 3.91 5.80 9.11
C VAL A 61 5.41 6.06 9.04
N PHE A 62 5.83 7.27 8.65
CA PHE A 62 7.25 7.61 8.59
C PHE A 62 7.91 7.61 9.97
N ARG A 63 7.20 8.04 11.03
CA ARG A 63 7.69 7.90 12.42
C ARG A 63 7.88 6.44 12.82
N GLN A 64 6.91 5.58 12.52
CA GLN A 64 6.99 4.15 12.83
C GLN A 64 8.08 3.41 12.04
N ALA A 65 8.32 3.83 10.80
CA ALA A 65 9.33 3.23 9.93
C ALA A 65 10.75 3.77 10.19
N ASN A 66 10.96 4.63 11.20
CA ASN A 66 12.20 5.37 11.43
C ASN A 66 12.70 6.12 10.17
N LEU A 67 11.78 6.54 9.31
CA LEU A 67 12.08 7.26 8.06
C LEU A 67 12.10 8.79 8.24
N PHE A 68 11.83 9.29 9.46
CA PHE A 68 12.19 10.65 9.82
C PHE A 68 13.58 10.68 10.45
N PRO A 69 14.47 11.58 10.02
CA PRO A 69 15.68 11.84 10.79
C PRO A 69 15.24 12.31 12.17
N THR A 70 15.67 11.59 13.22
CA THR A 70 15.63 12.15 14.56
C THR A 70 16.48 13.40 14.51
N ASN A 71 15.86 14.58 14.66
CA ASN A 71 16.58 15.82 14.84
C ASN A 71 17.70 15.55 15.85
N GLY A 72 18.94 15.73 15.42
CA GLY A 72 20.11 15.52 16.24
C GLY A 72 20.05 16.42 17.47
N SER A 73 19.56 15.87 18.57
CA SER A 73 19.95 16.33 19.90
C SER A 73 21.38 15.85 20.14
N ASN A 74 22.34 16.74 19.88
CA ASN A 74 23.65 16.91 20.55
C ASN A 74 24.74 17.33 19.56
N ALA A 75 25.04 18.63 19.51
CA ALA A 75 26.39 19.17 19.32
C ALA A 75 26.38 20.68 19.61
N ALA A 76 26.66 21.03 20.87
CA ALA A 76 27.33 22.23 21.40
C ALA A 76 26.79 22.56 22.80
#